data_AF-A0A0E3SGG7-F1
#
_entry.id   AF-A0A0E3SGG7-F1
#
_cell.length_a   1.000
_cell.length_b   1.000
_cell.length_c   1.000
_cell.angle_alpha   90.00
_cell.angle_beta   90.00
_cell.angle_gamma   90.00
#
_symmetry.space_group_name_H-M   'P 1'
#
loop_
_entity.id
_entity.type
_entity.pdbx_description
1 polymer ?
#
loop_
_entity_poly.entity_id
_entity_poly.type
_entity_poly.pdbx_seq_one_letter_code
_entity_poly.pdbx_strand_id
1 'polypeptide(L)'
;MFVLNKNQKPLMPTNPAKARILLKAGKAKVVSRIPFTIKLTYNSKGYTQPVVAGMDSGSKKIGCAAVGNGKVLYQSEAEIRQDVSAKMKQRAMYRRTRRSRKTRYRPARFDNRRNSLREGRIPPSIRSKLESHFREKKFVESILPVTKWGVELASFDIHKITDPSVSGIEHQNGDQKGFYNLKAYILNRDKHTCQHCKGKSKDPKLHCHHIIFRSQKGTDTPKNLICLCNTCHDALHRGEFQLSVKRSKTKHATEIGIIKSQIKKSDWNFIETFGYETKYKREQMLELPKTHYFDAVSICCNDQKVELEDIFYLKKHVSKGDYQQRTGKDQKRRFQLVNCLG
;
A
#
# COMPACT_ATOMS: atom_id res chain seq x y z
N MET A 1 13.72 24.32 2.63
CA MET A 1 13.96 24.50 1.18
C MET A 1 15.18 23.66 0.79
N PHE A 2 15.10 22.81 -0.24
CA PHE A 2 16.15 21.80 -0.49
C PHE A 2 17.24 22.31 -1.45
N VAL A 3 18.46 21.81 -1.29
CA VAL A 3 19.63 22.26 -2.04
C VAL A 3 20.42 21.07 -2.56
N LEU A 4 20.78 21.12 -3.83
CA LEU A 4 21.69 20.18 -4.48
C LEU A 4 23.00 20.88 -4.84
N ASN A 5 24.10 20.17 -4.79
CA ASN A 5 25.37 20.67 -5.30
C ASN A 5 25.40 20.65 -6.85
N LYS A 6 26.48 21.15 -7.44
CA LYS A 6 26.70 21.15 -8.91
C LYS A 6 26.57 19.75 -9.55
N ASN A 7 26.89 18.70 -8.80
CA ASN A 7 26.85 17.30 -9.22
C ASN A 7 25.53 16.58 -8.87
N GLN A 8 24.47 17.31 -8.49
CA GLN A 8 23.16 16.76 -8.11
C GLN A 8 23.15 15.90 -6.82
N LYS A 9 24.20 15.97 -5.99
CA LYS A 9 24.17 15.36 -4.66
C LYS A 9 23.44 16.29 -3.68
N PRO A 10 22.60 15.76 -2.80
CA PRO A 10 21.86 16.55 -1.84
C PRO A 10 22.79 17.18 -0.79
N LEU A 11 22.47 18.41 -0.41
CA LEU A 11 23.08 19.15 0.69
C LEU A 11 22.02 19.39 1.77
N MET A 12 22.44 19.97 2.89
CA MET A 12 21.48 20.40 3.91
C MET A 12 20.49 21.43 3.34
N PRO A 13 19.20 21.37 3.75
CA PRO A 13 18.24 22.40 3.42
C PRO A 13 18.70 23.78 3.88
N THR A 14 18.20 24.80 3.20
CA THR A 14 18.49 26.19 3.52
C THR A 14 17.23 27.01 3.72
N ASN A 15 17.39 28.19 4.32
CA ASN A 15 16.33 29.16 4.51
C ASN A 15 15.91 29.78 3.15
N PRO A 16 14.60 29.95 2.88
CA PRO A 16 14.09 30.65 1.70
C PRO A 16 14.77 31.98 1.38
N ALA A 17 15.14 32.78 2.38
CA ALA A 17 15.83 34.06 2.19
C ALA A 17 17.18 33.88 1.48
N LYS A 18 17.99 32.93 1.97
CA LYS A 18 19.30 32.59 1.37
C LYS A 18 19.14 32.01 -0.03
N ALA A 19 18.14 31.15 -0.24
CA ALA A 19 17.84 30.61 -1.56
C ALA A 19 17.48 31.71 -2.57
N ARG A 20 16.70 32.73 -2.16
CA ARG A 20 16.34 33.87 -3.01
C ARG A 20 17.57 34.70 -3.39
N ILE A 21 18.48 34.95 -2.46
CA ILE A 21 19.74 35.65 -2.73
C ILE A 21 20.58 34.88 -3.75
N LEU A 22 20.73 33.56 -3.57
CA LEU A 22 21.48 32.70 -4.49
C LEU A 22 20.88 32.68 -5.90
N LEU A 23 19.55 32.65 -6.01
CA LEU A 23 18.84 32.70 -7.29
C LEU A 23 19.01 34.06 -7.98
N LYS A 24 18.84 35.18 -7.25
CA LYS A 24 19.05 36.54 -7.79
C LYS A 24 20.49 36.76 -8.27
N ALA A 25 21.46 36.19 -7.55
CA ALA A 25 22.88 36.29 -7.90
C ALA A 25 23.32 35.32 -9.01
N GLY A 26 22.41 34.53 -9.61
CA GLY A 26 22.76 33.54 -10.65
C GLY A 26 23.59 32.34 -10.16
N LYS A 27 23.73 32.18 -8.83
CA LYS A 27 24.54 31.14 -8.18
C LYS A 27 23.79 29.82 -7.96
N ALA A 28 22.50 29.78 -8.29
CA ALA A 28 21.68 28.58 -8.23
C ALA A 28 20.62 28.57 -9.34
N LYS A 29 20.11 27.38 -9.68
CA LYS A 29 19.00 27.15 -10.61
C LYS A 29 17.90 26.34 -9.93
N VAL A 30 16.64 26.64 -10.23
CA VAL A 30 15.50 25.84 -9.71
C VAL A 30 15.43 24.51 -10.47
N VAL A 31 15.39 23.40 -9.74
CA VAL A 31 15.26 22.04 -10.29
C VAL A 31 13.84 21.51 -10.12
N SER A 32 13.25 21.73 -8.94
CA SER A 32 11.87 21.38 -8.65
C SER A 32 11.19 22.50 -7.89
N ARG A 33 9.89 22.69 -8.16
CA ARG A 33 9.05 23.65 -7.42
C ARG A 33 8.42 23.03 -6.18
N ILE A 34 8.18 21.71 -6.19
CA ILE A 34 7.54 21.00 -5.09
C ILE A 34 8.20 19.62 -4.94
N PRO A 35 8.86 19.37 -3.80
CA PRO A 35 9.35 20.35 -2.86
C PRO A 35 10.29 21.34 -3.58
N PHE A 36 10.35 22.58 -3.11
CA PHE A 36 11.17 23.59 -3.76
C PHE A 36 12.66 23.27 -3.55
N THR A 37 13.32 22.95 -4.66
CA THR A 37 14.70 22.45 -4.69
C THR A 37 15.52 23.27 -5.68
N ILE A 38 16.63 23.81 -5.19
CA ILE A 38 17.60 24.53 -6.01
C ILE A 38 18.88 23.72 -6.18
N LYS A 39 19.58 23.93 -7.28
CA LYS A 39 20.90 23.36 -7.58
C LYS A 39 21.93 24.46 -7.69
N LEU A 40 23.02 24.38 -6.94
CA LEU A 40 24.12 25.33 -7.01
C LEU A 40 24.86 25.20 -8.35
N THR A 41 25.29 26.32 -8.92
CA THR A 41 26.06 26.36 -10.18
C THR A 41 27.56 26.30 -9.95
N TYR A 42 28.00 26.50 -8.71
CA TYR A 42 29.39 26.50 -8.27
C TYR A 42 29.70 25.31 -7.36
N ASN A 43 30.99 25.01 -7.18
CA ASN A 43 31.44 23.94 -6.30
C ASN A 43 31.28 24.36 -4.83
N SER A 44 30.69 23.49 -4.02
CA SER A 44 30.51 23.69 -2.58
C SER A 44 31.32 22.64 -1.81
N LYS A 45 31.87 23.02 -0.65
CA LYS A 45 32.58 22.09 0.25
C LYS A 45 31.74 20.89 0.72
N GLY A 46 30.41 20.98 0.62
CA GLY A 46 29.52 19.83 0.76
C GLY A 46 29.32 19.34 2.20
N TYR A 47 29.51 20.22 3.19
CA TYR A 47 29.28 19.86 4.60
C TYR A 47 27.82 19.45 4.82
N THR A 48 27.64 18.23 5.33
CA THR A 48 26.34 17.64 5.65
C THR A 48 26.33 17.19 7.10
N GLN A 49 25.18 17.30 7.76
CA GLN A 49 24.97 16.70 9.07
C GLN A 49 24.21 15.37 8.92
N PRO A 50 24.27 14.47 9.92
CA PRO A 50 23.48 13.24 9.89
C PRO A 50 21.98 13.52 9.79
N VAL A 51 21.31 12.80 8.89
CA VAL A 51 19.86 12.87 8.69
C VAL A 51 19.30 11.45 8.81
N VAL A 52 18.39 11.26 9.75
CA VAL A 52 17.65 10.00 9.93
C VAL A 52 16.32 10.14 9.21
N ALA A 53 16.03 9.22 8.29
CA ALA A 53 14.76 9.13 7.60
C ALA A 53 13.92 7.97 8.15
N GLY A 54 12.62 8.16 8.24
CA GLY A 54 11.65 7.21 8.79
C GLY A 54 10.58 6.90 7.76
N MET A 55 10.14 5.64 7.70
CA MET A 55 9.03 5.23 6.85
C MET A 55 8.02 4.36 7.61
N ASP A 56 6.79 4.85 7.72
CA ASP A 56 5.63 4.05 8.09
C ASP A 56 5.10 3.34 6.83
N SER A 57 5.21 2.01 6.83
CA SER A 57 4.87 1.18 5.67
C SER A 57 3.43 0.70 5.72
N GLY A 58 2.59 1.27 4.84
CA GLY A 58 1.18 0.94 4.69
C GLY A 58 0.83 0.37 3.31
N SER A 59 -0.28 -0.38 3.20
CA SER A 59 -0.72 -0.94 1.90
C SER A 59 -1.60 0.03 1.10
N LYS A 60 -2.05 1.12 1.74
CA LYS A 60 -2.85 2.19 1.14
C LYS A 60 -2.14 3.53 1.15
N LYS A 61 -1.44 3.83 2.24
CA LYS A 61 -0.71 5.07 2.46
C LYS A 61 0.70 4.73 2.93
N ILE A 62 1.66 5.59 2.63
CA ILE A 62 3.03 5.52 3.14
C ILE A 62 3.28 6.82 3.87
N GLY A 63 3.70 6.75 5.13
CA GLY A 63 4.23 7.89 5.84
C GLY A 63 5.74 7.94 5.66
N CYS A 64 6.30 9.12 5.38
CA CYS A 64 7.75 9.28 5.34
C CYS A 64 8.16 10.61 5.95
N ALA A 65 9.23 10.59 6.74
CA ALA A 65 9.80 11.77 7.36
C ALA A 65 11.33 11.73 7.33
N ALA A 66 11.98 12.87 7.51
CA ALA A 66 13.41 12.97 7.73
C ALA A 66 13.71 14.05 8.76
N VAL A 67 14.55 13.70 9.73
CA VAL A 67 14.93 14.55 10.87
C VAL A 67 16.45 14.71 10.88
N GLY A 68 16.91 15.93 11.13
CA GLY A 68 18.32 16.24 11.33
C GLY A 68 18.50 17.29 12.41
N ASN A 69 19.45 17.06 13.32
CA ASN A 69 19.73 17.95 14.47
C ASN A 69 18.47 18.33 15.26
N GLY A 70 17.62 17.35 15.58
CA GLY A 70 16.39 17.59 16.35
C GLY A 70 15.28 18.34 15.62
N LYS A 71 15.41 18.58 14.30
CA LYS A 71 14.40 19.27 13.49
C LYS A 71 13.87 18.42 12.33
N VAL A 72 12.56 18.44 12.10
CA VAL A 72 11.94 17.85 10.91
C VAL A 72 12.36 18.64 9.67
N LEU A 73 13.04 17.99 8.73
CA LEU A 73 13.48 18.56 7.46
C LEU A 73 12.50 18.26 6.33
N TYR A 74 11.78 17.14 6.44
CA TYR A 74 10.84 16.66 5.45
C TYR A 74 9.80 15.76 6.11
N GLN A 75 8.54 15.86 5.67
CA GLN A 75 7.47 14.96 6.05
C GLN A 75 6.45 14.86 4.92
N SER A 76 5.93 13.66 4.69
CA SER A 76 4.99 13.39 3.61
C SER A 76 4.10 12.19 3.88
N GLU A 77 2.95 12.20 3.22
CA GLU A 77 2.04 11.07 3.13
C GLU A 77 1.74 10.76 1.66
N ALA A 78 2.00 9.53 1.23
CA ALA A 78 1.79 9.10 -0.14
C ALA A 78 0.64 8.09 -0.25
N GLU A 79 -0.40 8.43 -1.02
CA GLU A 79 -1.49 7.51 -1.38
C GLU A 79 -1.02 6.52 -2.47
N ILE A 80 -1.03 5.23 -2.14
CA ILE A 80 -0.61 4.15 -3.02
C ILE A 80 -1.76 3.70 -3.92
N ARG A 81 -1.44 3.41 -5.19
CA ARG A 81 -2.37 2.83 -6.17
C ARG A 81 -3.07 1.56 -5.69
N GLN A 82 -4.41 1.58 -5.75
CA GLN A 82 -5.27 0.42 -5.44
C GLN A 82 -5.98 -0.18 -6.68
N ASP A 83 -5.81 0.43 -7.85
CA ASP A 83 -6.53 0.11 -9.08
C ASP A 83 -5.90 -1.03 -9.90
N VAL A 84 -4.66 -1.42 -9.60
CA VAL A 84 -3.88 -2.40 -10.37
C VAL A 84 -4.62 -3.73 -10.53
N SER A 85 -5.20 -4.26 -9.45
CA SER A 85 -5.95 -5.52 -9.50
C SER A 85 -7.18 -5.43 -10.42
N ALA A 86 -7.88 -4.29 -10.41
CA ALA A 86 -9.04 -4.08 -11.28
C ALA A 86 -8.61 -3.99 -12.75
N LYS A 87 -7.57 -3.21 -13.06
CA LYS A 87 -6.99 -3.11 -14.41
C LYS A 87 -6.49 -4.46 -14.93
N MET A 88 -5.89 -5.28 -14.08
CA MET A 88 -5.45 -6.64 -14.45
C MET A 88 -6.64 -7.56 -14.78
N LYS A 89 -7.73 -7.48 -14.02
CA LYS A 89 -8.98 -8.21 -14.31
C LYS A 89 -9.60 -7.76 -15.62
N GLN A 90 -9.70 -6.45 -15.84
CA GLN A 90 -10.22 -5.88 -17.09
C GLN A 90 -9.39 -6.31 -18.30
N ARG A 91 -8.05 -6.28 -18.20
CA ARG A 91 -7.15 -6.77 -19.24
C ARG A 91 -7.32 -8.27 -19.51
N ALA A 92 -7.59 -9.07 -18.48
CA ALA A 92 -7.89 -10.50 -18.66
C ALA A 92 -9.23 -10.71 -19.38
N MET A 93 -10.26 -9.94 -19.02
CA MET A 93 -11.59 -9.96 -19.65
C MET A 93 -11.51 -9.58 -21.13
N TYR A 94 -10.83 -8.50 -21.50
CA TYR A 94 -10.67 -8.12 -22.91
C TYR A 94 -9.93 -9.17 -23.72
N ARG A 95 -8.89 -9.79 -23.15
CA ARG A 95 -8.18 -10.92 -23.80
C ARG A 95 -9.09 -12.12 -24.01
N ARG A 96 -9.92 -12.47 -23.04
CA ARG A 96 -10.91 -13.57 -23.17
C ARG A 96 -11.89 -13.27 -24.29
N THR A 97 -12.46 -12.07 -24.28
CA THR A 97 -13.47 -11.64 -25.25
C THR A 97 -12.91 -11.63 -26.67
N ARG A 98 -11.69 -11.10 -26.87
CA ARG A 98 -11.01 -11.14 -28.16
C ARG A 98 -10.79 -12.57 -28.66
N ARG A 99 -10.36 -13.50 -27.80
CA ARG A 99 -10.18 -14.91 -28.18
C ARG A 99 -11.51 -15.55 -28.59
N SER A 100 -12.57 -15.32 -27.83
CA SER A 100 -13.90 -15.84 -28.18
C SER A 100 -14.36 -15.39 -29.56
N ARG A 101 -14.11 -14.12 -29.94
CA ARG A 101 -14.49 -13.59 -31.27
C ARG A 101 -13.56 -14.01 -32.41
N LYS A 102 -12.24 -14.04 -32.17
CA LYS A 102 -11.23 -14.17 -33.25
C LYS A 102 -10.59 -15.55 -33.37
N THR A 103 -10.77 -16.43 -32.39
CA THR A 103 -10.15 -17.76 -32.39
C THR A 103 -11.21 -18.82 -32.10
N ARG A 104 -12.01 -19.15 -33.12
CA ARG A 104 -12.96 -20.27 -33.08
C ARG A 104 -12.14 -21.56 -32.90
N TYR A 105 -12.54 -22.42 -31.96
CA TYR A 105 -11.90 -23.72 -31.66
C TYR A 105 -10.49 -23.70 -31.01
N ARG A 106 -10.01 -22.56 -30.46
CA ARG A 106 -8.72 -22.57 -29.74
C ARG A 106 -8.86 -23.13 -28.30
N PRO A 107 -8.24 -24.29 -27.95
CA PRO A 107 -8.32 -24.84 -26.61
C PRO A 107 -7.60 -23.97 -25.57
N ALA A 108 -8.07 -24.03 -24.32
CA ALA A 108 -7.44 -23.36 -23.20
C ALA A 108 -6.14 -24.08 -22.81
N ARG A 109 -5.00 -23.38 -22.87
CA ARG A 109 -3.69 -23.93 -22.49
C ARG A 109 -3.32 -23.45 -21.09
N PHE A 110 -3.76 -24.19 -20.07
CA PHE A 110 -3.47 -23.86 -18.66
C PHE A 110 -1.99 -24.07 -18.33
N ASP A 111 -1.37 -25.10 -18.91
CA ASP A 111 0.03 -25.46 -18.67
C ASP A 111 1.02 -24.47 -19.29
N ASN A 112 0.60 -23.75 -20.32
CA ASN A 112 1.41 -22.72 -20.97
C ASN A 112 1.55 -21.43 -20.14
N ARG A 113 1.01 -21.39 -18.91
CA ARG A 113 1.15 -20.26 -18.00
C ARG A 113 2.47 -20.33 -17.22
N ARG A 114 3.60 -20.56 -17.90
CA ARG A 114 4.94 -20.60 -17.28
C ARG A 114 5.22 -19.42 -16.35
N ASN A 115 4.75 -18.22 -16.70
CA ASN A 115 4.90 -17.06 -15.84
C ASN A 115 4.19 -17.23 -14.48
N SER A 116 3.05 -17.92 -14.36
CA SER A 116 2.39 -18.14 -13.05
C SER A 116 3.03 -19.21 -12.19
N LEU A 117 3.83 -20.08 -12.79
CA LEU A 117 4.57 -21.14 -12.12
C LEU A 117 5.99 -20.72 -11.71
N ARG A 118 6.40 -19.50 -12.08
CA ARG A 118 7.75 -19.00 -11.79
C ARG A 118 7.93 -18.80 -10.28
N GLU A 119 8.98 -19.40 -9.74
CA GLU A 119 9.39 -19.20 -8.36
C GLU A 119 9.77 -17.73 -8.10
N GLY A 120 9.47 -17.23 -6.89
CA GLY A 120 9.70 -15.83 -6.52
C GLY A 120 8.77 -14.82 -7.21
N ARG A 121 7.72 -15.27 -7.91
CA ARG A 121 6.78 -14.35 -8.57
C ARG A 121 6.02 -13.50 -7.55
N ILE A 122 6.19 -12.19 -7.66
CA ILE A 122 5.38 -11.20 -6.95
C ILE A 122 4.16 -10.79 -7.81
N PRO A 123 2.92 -10.83 -7.28
CA PRO A 123 1.74 -10.33 -7.99
C PRO A 123 1.89 -8.86 -8.41
N PRO A 124 1.41 -8.43 -9.59
CA PRO A 124 1.57 -7.05 -10.06
C PRO A 124 1.05 -5.99 -9.08
N SER A 125 -0.02 -6.28 -8.34
CA SER A 125 -0.54 -5.38 -7.31
C SER A 125 0.44 -5.18 -6.16
N ILE A 126 1.02 -6.26 -5.63
CA ILE A 126 2.02 -6.22 -4.57
C ILE A 126 3.29 -5.54 -5.07
N ARG A 127 3.76 -5.90 -6.28
CA ARG A 127 4.94 -5.25 -6.89
C ARG A 127 4.75 -3.74 -7.00
N SER A 128 3.60 -3.28 -7.48
CA SER A 128 3.31 -1.84 -7.55
C SER A 128 3.34 -1.14 -6.19
N LYS A 129 2.92 -1.83 -5.12
CA LYS A 129 2.97 -1.29 -3.76
C LYS A 129 4.40 -1.28 -3.23
N LEU A 130 5.17 -2.34 -3.45
CA LEU A 130 6.58 -2.41 -3.08
C LEU A 130 7.41 -1.31 -3.76
N GLU A 131 7.27 -1.15 -5.08
CA GLU A 131 7.94 -0.09 -5.84
C GLU A 131 7.56 1.32 -5.37
N SER A 132 6.35 1.48 -4.81
CA SER A 132 5.93 2.75 -4.22
C SER A 132 6.78 3.12 -2.99
N HIS A 133 7.17 2.15 -2.16
CA HIS A 133 8.04 2.38 -1.01
C HIS A 133 9.45 2.77 -1.46
N PHE A 134 10.02 2.03 -2.42
CA PHE A 134 11.33 2.36 -2.97
C PHE A 134 11.37 3.71 -3.69
N ARG A 135 10.26 4.10 -4.34
CA ARG A 135 10.14 5.42 -4.96
C ARG A 135 10.20 6.54 -3.93
N GLU A 136 9.50 6.38 -2.81
CA GLU A 136 9.53 7.36 -1.73
C GLU A 136 10.93 7.44 -1.12
N LYS A 137 11.56 6.29 -0.84
CA LYS A 137 12.96 6.20 -0.40
C LYS A 137 13.89 6.98 -1.32
N LYS A 138 13.93 6.61 -2.61
CA LYS A 138 14.79 7.25 -3.63
C LYS A 138 14.51 8.74 -3.77
N PHE A 139 13.27 9.14 -3.63
CA PHE A 139 12.88 10.54 -3.68
C PHE A 139 13.47 11.33 -2.50
N VAL A 140 13.36 10.83 -1.27
CA VAL A 140 13.95 11.49 -0.09
C VAL A 140 15.47 11.55 -0.21
N GLU A 141 16.11 10.47 -0.62
CA GLU A 141 17.56 10.42 -0.88
C GLU A 141 18.01 11.37 -2.00
N SER A 142 17.11 11.75 -2.92
CA SER A 142 17.43 12.71 -3.97
C SER A 142 17.43 14.17 -3.51
N ILE A 143 16.80 14.48 -2.37
CA ILE A 143 16.66 15.85 -1.86
C ILE A 143 17.37 16.08 -0.52
N LEU A 144 17.70 15.01 0.21
CA LEU A 144 18.34 15.07 1.53
C LEU A 144 19.51 14.08 1.64
N PRO A 145 20.59 14.44 2.35
CA PRO A 145 21.72 13.56 2.62
C PRO A 145 21.38 12.58 3.74
N VAL A 146 20.51 11.60 3.46
CA VAL A 146 20.09 10.59 4.44
C VAL A 146 21.26 9.68 4.80
N THR A 147 21.55 9.55 6.09
CA THR A 147 22.59 8.67 6.62
C THR A 147 22.03 7.36 7.16
N LYS A 148 20.79 7.38 7.68
CA LYS A 148 20.16 6.22 8.31
C LYS A 148 18.67 6.18 7.98
N TRP A 149 18.15 4.96 7.77
CA TRP A 149 16.72 4.72 7.63
C TRP A 149 16.18 3.94 8.83
N GLY A 150 14.99 4.33 9.32
CA GLY A 150 14.13 3.52 10.18
C GLY A 150 12.86 3.15 9.43
N VAL A 151 12.41 1.90 9.52
CA VAL A 151 11.21 1.43 8.82
C VAL A 151 10.36 0.59 9.75
N GLU A 152 9.06 0.86 9.80
CA GLU A 152 8.12 0.06 10.58
C GLU A 152 7.83 -1.27 9.88
N LEU A 153 8.66 -2.29 10.12
CA LEU A 153 8.52 -3.62 9.50
C LEU A 153 8.03 -4.72 10.43
N ALA A 154 8.03 -4.52 11.74
CA ALA A 154 7.44 -5.52 12.61
C ALA A 154 5.92 -5.48 12.47
N SER A 155 5.33 -6.59 12.08
CA SER A 155 3.89 -6.78 12.16
C SER A 155 3.66 -7.65 13.39
N PHE A 156 2.75 -7.26 14.28
CA PHE A 156 2.05 -8.27 15.04
C PHE A 156 1.47 -9.24 14.02
N ASP A 157 1.83 -10.52 14.12
CA ASP A 157 1.35 -11.54 13.23
C ASP A 157 -0.14 -11.71 13.52
N ILE A 158 -0.99 -10.91 12.86
CA ILE A 158 -2.43 -10.83 13.11
C ILE A 158 -3.06 -12.23 13.03
N HIS A 159 -2.45 -13.13 12.24
CA HIS A 159 -2.84 -14.53 12.14
C HIS A 159 -2.52 -15.33 13.41
N LYS A 160 -1.32 -15.19 14.02
CA LYS A 160 -1.00 -15.77 15.35
C LYS A 160 -1.87 -15.22 16.48
N ILE A 161 -2.34 -13.97 16.37
CA ILE A 161 -3.26 -13.39 17.36
C ILE A 161 -4.66 -14.00 17.26
N THR A 162 -5.13 -14.30 16.04
CA THR A 162 -6.43 -14.98 15.86
C THR A 162 -6.40 -16.48 16.10
N ASP A 163 -5.23 -17.12 15.99
CA ASP A 163 -5.04 -18.53 16.30
C ASP A 163 -3.55 -18.80 16.69
N PRO A 164 -3.26 -18.95 17.99
CA PRO A 164 -1.88 -19.08 18.49
C PRO A 164 -1.18 -20.39 18.10
N SER A 165 -1.90 -21.38 17.55
CA SER A 165 -1.41 -22.75 17.33
C SER A 165 -0.73 -22.97 15.96
N VAL A 166 -0.78 -22.00 15.06
CA VAL A 166 -0.57 -22.25 13.63
C VAL A 166 0.90 -22.15 13.20
N SER A 167 1.43 -23.24 12.64
CA SER A 167 2.78 -23.32 12.05
C SER A 167 2.76 -23.36 10.51
N GLY A 168 3.87 -22.97 9.87
CA GLY A 168 3.99 -22.50 8.47
C GLY A 168 3.52 -23.38 7.30
N ILE A 169 2.90 -24.53 7.53
CA ILE A 169 2.28 -25.40 6.50
C ILE A 169 0.74 -25.42 6.62
N GLU A 170 0.19 -25.12 7.79
CA GLU A 170 -1.26 -24.97 8.02
C GLU A 170 -1.81 -23.67 7.41
N HIS A 171 -0.90 -22.76 7.06
CA HIS A 171 -1.17 -21.43 6.51
C HIS A 171 -1.96 -21.44 5.18
N GLN A 172 -1.88 -22.53 4.40
CA GLN A 172 -2.67 -22.73 3.17
C GLN A 172 -3.79 -23.76 3.34
N ASN A 173 -3.76 -24.55 4.42
CA ASN A 173 -4.57 -25.74 4.65
C ASN A 173 -5.34 -25.63 5.98
N GLY A 174 -6.02 -24.51 6.25
CA GLY A 174 -6.89 -24.37 7.45
C GLY A 174 -8.03 -25.41 7.49
N ASP A 175 -9.18 -25.10 8.10
CA ASP A 175 -10.38 -25.98 8.23
C ASP A 175 -10.82 -26.75 6.96
N GLN A 176 -10.31 -26.39 5.79
CA GLN A 176 -10.48 -27.06 4.50
C GLN A 176 -9.66 -28.36 4.35
N LYS A 177 -8.79 -28.70 5.31
CA LYS A 177 -7.98 -29.93 5.31
C LYS A 177 -8.90 -31.15 5.20
N GLY A 178 -8.77 -31.92 4.11
CA GLY A 178 -9.60 -33.10 3.82
C GLY A 178 -10.72 -32.90 2.79
N PHE A 179 -10.96 -31.68 2.30
CA PHE A 179 -11.95 -31.42 1.23
C PHE A 179 -11.30 -31.20 -0.14
N TYR A 180 -11.85 -31.85 -1.17
CA TYR A 180 -11.37 -31.74 -2.55
C TYR A 180 -11.43 -30.31 -3.11
N ASN A 181 -12.43 -29.53 -2.72
CA ASN A 181 -12.56 -28.12 -3.11
C ASN A 181 -13.37 -27.31 -2.08
N LEU A 182 -13.27 -25.98 -2.20
CA LEU A 182 -13.96 -25.03 -1.32
C LEU A 182 -15.49 -25.21 -1.33
N LYS A 183 -16.09 -25.60 -2.46
CA LYS A 183 -17.54 -25.83 -2.54
C LYS A 183 -17.94 -27.03 -1.66
N ALA A 184 -17.19 -28.13 -1.72
CA ALA A 184 -17.41 -29.31 -0.90
C ALA A 184 -17.28 -28.99 0.60
N TYR A 185 -16.26 -28.21 0.98
CA TYR A 185 -16.11 -27.73 2.35
C TYR A 185 -17.34 -26.92 2.82
N ILE A 186 -17.81 -25.96 2.03
CA ILE A 186 -18.96 -25.12 2.40
C ILE A 186 -20.25 -25.94 2.50
N LEU A 187 -20.50 -26.84 1.54
CA LEU A 187 -21.67 -27.71 1.57
C LEU A 187 -21.63 -28.61 2.82
N ASN A 188 -20.47 -29.17 3.16
CA ASN A 188 -20.35 -30.01 4.35
C ASN A 188 -20.52 -29.21 5.66
N ARG A 189 -19.86 -28.04 5.76
CA ARG A 189 -20.02 -27.12 6.90
C ARG A 189 -21.49 -26.75 7.12
N ASP A 190 -22.20 -26.51 6.03
CA ASP A 190 -23.61 -26.12 6.02
C ASP A 190 -24.56 -27.34 6.01
N LYS A 191 -24.03 -28.54 6.29
CA LYS A 191 -24.76 -29.82 6.39
C LYS A 191 -25.66 -30.11 5.19
N HIS A 192 -25.18 -29.78 3.99
CA HIS A 192 -25.92 -29.90 2.72
C HIS A 192 -27.33 -29.33 2.81
N THR A 193 -27.50 -28.22 3.53
CA THR A 193 -28.80 -27.61 3.77
C THR A 193 -28.72 -26.10 3.49
N CYS A 194 -29.76 -25.55 2.86
CA CYS A 194 -29.89 -24.11 2.64
C CYS A 194 -29.89 -23.36 3.99
N GLN A 195 -28.96 -22.43 4.16
CA GLN A 195 -28.82 -21.69 5.43
C GLN A 195 -29.87 -20.60 5.62
N HIS A 196 -30.58 -20.19 4.56
CA HIS A 196 -31.69 -19.25 4.65
C HIS A 196 -33.00 -19.97 5.05
N CYS A 197 -33.49 -20.88 4.20
CA CYS A 197 -34.78 -21.53 4.42
C CYS A 197 -34.70 -22.82 5.24
N LYS A 198 -33.51 -23.31 5.57
CA LYS A 198 -33.29 -24.56 6.34
C LYS A 198 -34.09 -25.76 5.79
N GLY A 199 -34.13 -25.90 4.46
CA GLY A 199 -34.86 -26.98 3.78
C GLY A 199 -36.35 -26.73 3.53
N LYS A 200 -36.94 -25.62 3.99
CA LYS A 200 -38.37 -25.31 3.81
C LYS A 200 -38.83 -25.26 2.34
N SER A 201 -37.97 -24.83 1.41
CA SER A 201 -38.34 -24.78 -0.01
C SER A 201 -38.34 -26.15 -0.70
N LYS A 202 -37.83 -27.22 -0.04
CA LYS A 202 -37.67 -28.58 -0.58
C LYS A 202 -36.89 -28.66 -1.91
N ASP A 203 -36.15 -27.62 -2.24
CA ASP A 203 -35.37 -27.55 -3.48
C ASP A 203 -34.04 -28.30 -3.31
N PRO A 204 -33.79 -29.36 -4.11
CA PRO A 204 -32.59 -30.20 -3.97
C PRO A 204 -31.32 -29.53 -4.49
N LYS A 205 -31.42 -28.45 -5.27
CA LYS A 205 -30.26 -27.82 -5.91
C LYS A 205 -29.63 -26.78 -4.98
N LEU A 206 -28.40 -27.05 -4.54
CA LEU A 206 -27.64 -26.16 -3.65
C LEU A 206 -26.51 -25.42 -4.38
N HIS A 207 -26.42 -24.13 -4.08
CA HIS A 207 -25.42 -23.20 -4.58
C HIS A 207 -24.57 -22.67 -3.43
N CYS A 208 -23.26 -22.56 -3.68
CA CYS A 208 -22.36 -21.82 -2.81
C CYS A 208 -22.32 -20.37 -3.30
N HIS A 209 -22.89 -19.46 -2.51
CA HIS A 209 -23.07 -18.06 -2.85
C HIS A 209 -22.20 -17.16 -1.98
N HIS A 210 -21.83 -15.99 -2.51
CA HIS A 210 -21.07 -14.97 -1.79
C HIS A 210 -22.00 -14.03 -1.04
N ILE A 211 -21.96 -14.08 0.29
CA ILE A 211 -22.76 -13.21 1.17
C ILE A 211 -22.54 -11.73 0.81
N ILE A 212 -21.28 -11.29 0.78
CA ILE A 212 -20.90 -10.06 0.09
C ILE A 212 -20.61 -10.41 -1.37
N PHE A 213 -21.41 -9.87 -2.29
CA PHE A 213 -21.34 -10.19 -3.70
C PHE A 213 -19.94 -9.98 -4.29
N ARG A 214 -19.56 -10.82 -5.26
CA ARG A 214 -18.30 -10.68 -6.01
C ARG A 214 -18.17 -9.31 -6.70
N SER A 215 -19.28 -8.77 -7.21
CA SER A 215 -19.36 -7.42 -7.80
C SER A 215 -18.97 -6.33 -6.80
N GLN A 216 -19.35 -6.51 -5.53
CA GLN A 216 -19.03 -5.60 -4.42
C GLN A 216 -17.67 -5.88 -3.78
N LYS A 217 -16.79 -6.69 -4.41
CA LYS A 217 -15.48 -7.13 -3.88
C LYS A 217 -15.58 -8.07 -2.66
N GLY A 218 -16.55 -8.99 -2.66
CA GLY A 218 -16.55 -10.14 -1.74
C GLY A 218 -15.34 -11.06 -1.96
N THR A 219 -14.85 -11.66 -0.87
CA THR A 219 -13.74 -12.64 -0.90
C THR A 219 -14.27 -14.07 -1.05
N ASP A 220 -13.47 -14.98 -1.60
CA ASP A 220 -13.78 -16.43 -1.60
C ASP A 220 -13.40 -17.11 -0.26
N THR A 221 -13.24 -16.34 0.81
CA THR A 221 -12.99 -16.92 2.14
C THR A 221 -14.23 -17.67 2.61
N PRO A 222 -14.10 -18.81 3.31
CA PRO A 222 -15.26 -19.56 3.76
C PRO A 222 -16.29 -18.75 4.56
N LYS A 223 -15.83 -17.78 5.36
CA LYS A 223 -16.70 -16.86 6.13
C LYS A 223 -17.62 -15.98 5.26
N ASN A 224 -17.28 -15.75 4.00
CA ASN A 224 -18.08 -14.96 3.05
C ASN A 224 -18.90 -15.86 2.10
N LEU A 225 -18.86 -17.17 2.29
CA LEU A 225 -19.58 -18.14 1.48
C LEU A 225 -20.69 -18.80 2.30
N ILE A 226 -21.82 -19.06 1.65
CA ILE A 226 -23.00 -19.66 2.26
C ILE A 226 -23.66 -20.63 1.28
N CYS A 227 -24.22 -21.72 1.80
CA CYS A 227 -25.05 -22.64 1.05
C CYS A 227 -26.49 -22.10 0.96
N LEU A 228 -27.02 -21.94 -0.26
CA LEU A 228 -28.40 -21.58 -0.54
C LEU A 228 -29.02 -22.56 -1.54
N CYS A 229 -30.30 -22.89 -1.41
CA CYS A 229 -31.05 -23.56 -2.48
C CYS A 229 -31.31 -22.60 -3.66
N ASN A 230 -31.66 -23.12 -4.84
CA ASN A 230 -31.89 -22.30 -6.02
C ASN A 230 -33.01 -21.27 -5.80
N THR A 231 -34.12 -21.64 -5.15
CA THR A 231 -35.20 -20.69 -4.81
C THR A 231 -34.70 -19.50 -3.98
N CYS A 232 -33.94 -19.76 -2.91
CA CYS A 232 -33.40 -18.70 -2.04
C CYS A 232 -32.28 -17.91 -2.71
N HIS A 233 -31.48 -18.56 -3.54
CA HIS A 233 -30.44 -17.90 -4.32
C HIS A 233 -31.06 -16.86 -5.25
N ASP A 234 -32.12 -17.22 -5.97
CA ASP A 234 -32.76 -16.30 -6.92
C ASP A 234 -33.52 -15.18 -6.19
N ALA A 235 -34.19 -15.49 -5.07
CA ALA A 235 -34.82 -14.50 -4.20
C ALA A 235 -33.81 -13.47 -3.65
N LEU A 236 -32.60 -13.91 -3.30
CA LEU A 236 -31.51 -13.02 -2.89
C LEU A 236 -31.08 -12.07 -4.02
N HIS A 237 -31.00 -12.55 -5.27
CA HIS A 237 -30.68 -11.69 -6.42
C HIS A 237 -31.83 -10.75 -6.80
N ARG A 238 -33.08 -11.13 -6.51
CA ARG A 238 -34.26 -10.26 -6.65
C ARG A 238 -34.39 -9.24 -5.51
N GLY A 239 -33.58 -9.35 -4.46
CA GLY A 239 -33.59 -8.42 -3.34
C GLY A 239 -34.68 -8.68 -2.30
N GLU A 240 -35.31 -9.85 -2.32
CA GLU A 240 -36.39 -10.22 -1.38
C GLU A 240 -35.88 -10.40 0.07
N PHE A 241 -34.59 -10.70 0.23
CA PHE A 241 -33.92 -10.71 1.52
C PHE A 241 -32.43 -10.37 1.36
N GLN A 242 -31.75 -10.06 2.46
CA GLN A 242 -30.33 -9.73 2.47
C GLN A 242 -29.57 -10.59 3.47
N LEU A 243 -28.32 -10.90 3.12
CA LEU A 243 -27.39 -11.61 3.99
C LEU A 243 -26.37 -10.61 4.55
N SER A 244 -26.22 -10.54 5.86
CA SER A 244 -25.23 -9.68 6.51
C SER A 244 -24.08 -10.51 7.08
N VAL A 245 -22.86 -10.26 6.62
CA VAL A 245 -21.65 -10.73 7.30
C VAL A 245 -20.66 -9.59 7.47
N LYS A 246 -19.99 -9.56 8.62
CA LYS A 246 -18.86 -8.66 8.87
C LYS A 246 -17.73 -9.01 7.92
N ARG A 247 -17.44 -8.08 7.02
CA ARG A 247 -16.40 -8.19 6.00
C ARG A 247 -15.04 -8.50 6.65
N SER A 248 -14.36 -9.56 6.19
CA SER A 248 -12.99 -9.83 6.64
C SER A 248 -12.08 -8.65 6.28
N LYS A 249 -11.43 -8.06 7.28
CA LYS A 249 -10.51 -6.91 7.12
C LYS A 249 -9.07 -7.33 6.77
N THR A 250 -8.80 -8.61 6.56
CA THR A 250 -7.43 -9.16 6.51
C THR A 250 -6.65 -8.85 5.24
N LYS A 251 -7.31 -8.49 4.12
CA LYS A 251 -6.63 -8.24 2.83
C LYS A 251 -5.43 -7.28 2.97
N HIS A 252 -5.65 -6.13 3.62
CA HIS A 252 -4.62 -5.10 3.74
C HIS A 252 -3.48 -5.52 4.68
N ALA A 253 -3.78 -6.34 5.70
CA ALA A 253 -2.80 -6.91 6.59
C ALA A 253 -1.89 -7.92 5.86
N THR A 254 -2.48 -8.83 5.06
CA THR A 254 -1.70 -9.78 4.24
C THR A 254 -0.84 -9.07 3.21
N GLU A 255 -1.38 -8.06 2.52
CA GLU A 255 -0.60 -7.26 1.57
C GLU A 255 0.60 -6.58 2.28
N ILE A 256 0.40 -6.09 3.50
CA ILE A 256 1.46 -5.50 4.31
C ILE A 256 2.53 -6.51 4.72
N GLY A 257 2.13 -7.68 5.23
CA GLY A 257 3.10 -8.72 5.61
C GLY A 257 4.01 -9.11 4.43
N ILE A 258 3.44 -9.24 3.23
CA ILE A 258 4.21 -9.52 2.02
C ILE A 258 5.14 -8.35 1.67
N ILE A 259 4.65 -7.10 1.70
CA ILE A 259 5.48 -5.91 1.40
C ILE A 259 6.66 -5.82 2.37
N LYS A 260 6.40 -5.94 3.68
CA LYS A 260 7.42 -5.86 4.73
C LYS A 260 8.48 -6.95 4.56
N SER A 261 8.05 -8.19 4.27
CA SER A 261 8.96 -9.30 3.95
C SER A 261 9.84 -9.02 2.71
N GLN A 262 9.26 -8.43 1.66
CA GLN A 262 10.01 -8.09 0.44
C GLN A 262 10.97 -6.92 0.64
N ILE A 263 10.62 -5.93 1.47
CA ILE A 263 11.52 -4.85 1.86
C ILE A 263 12.72 -5.43 2.63
N LYS A 264 12.47 -6.33 3.59
CA LYS A 264 13.53 -7.00 4.37
C LYS A 264 14.47 -7.85 3.51
N LYS A 265 13.99 -8.43 2.42
CA LYS A 265 14.79 -9.19 1.44
C LYS A 265 15.53 -8.32 0.42
N SER A 266 15.32 -7.01 0.43
CA SER A 266 15.98 -6.08 -0.50
C SER A 266 17.31 -5.59 0.05
N ASP A 267 18.16 -5.01 -0.80
CA ASP A 267 19.45 -4.42 -0.42
C ASP A 267 19.31 -3.08 0.34
N TRP A 268 18.15 -2.80 0.94
CA TRP A 268 17.94 -1.60 1.70
C TRP A 268 18.49 -1.78 3.12
N ASN A 269 19.52 -1.01 3.46
CA ASN A 269 20.00 -0.88 4.83
C ASN A 269 19.09 0.06 5.66
N PHE A 270 18.43 -0.48 6.69
CA PHE A 270 17.56 0.27 7.60
C PHE A 270 17.46 -0.43 8.96
N ILE A 271 16.98 0.29 9.97
CA ILE A 271 16.62 -0.25 11.29
C ILE A 271 15.13 -0.58 11.33
N GLU A 272 14.82 -1.81 11.76
CA GLU A 272 13.45 -2.25 12.01
C GLU A 272 12.89 -1.56 13.27
N THR A 273 11.66 -1.08 13.18
CA THR A 273 10.92 -0.51 14.31
C THR A 273 9.56 -1.18 14.46
N PHE A 274 9.03 -1.19 15.67
CA PHE A 274 7.74 -1.79 15.99
C PHE A 274 6.63 -0.73 16.06
N GLY A 275 5.44 -1.09 15.57
CA GLY A 275 4.30 -0.16 15.58
C GLY A 275 3.88 0.29 16.99
N TYR A 276 4.10 -0.54 18.02
CA TYR A 276 3.82 -0.12 19.41
C TYR A 276 4.82 0.92 19.91
N GLU A 277 6.10 0.83 19.51
CA GLU A 277 7.14 1.81 19.85
C GLU A 277 6.85 3.14 19.16
N THR A 278 6.52 3.09 17.87
CA THR A 278 6.10 4.26 17.10
C THR A 278 4.91 4.94 17.75
N LYS A 279 3.88 4.16 18.14
CA LYS A 279 2.70 4.67 18.83
C LYS A 279 3.05 5.32 20.17
N TYR A 280 3.86 4.64 20.99
CA TYR A 280 4.29 5.14 22.29
C TYR A 280 5.05 6.46 22.15
N LYS A 281 6.04 6.53 21.26
CA LYS A 281 6.81 7.75 20.98
C LYS A 281 5.90 8.89 20.50
N ARG A 282 4.95 8.60 19.62
CA ARG A 282 4.01 9.60 19.10
C ARG A 282 3.13 10.19 20.19
N GLU A 283 2.54 9.34 21.03
CA GLU A 283 1.53 9.75 22.02
C GLU A 283 2.16 10.29 23.29
N GLN A 284 3.19 9.62 23.82
CA GLN A 284 3.74 9.92 25.14
C GLN A 284 4.91 10.90 25.12
N MET A 285 5.66 10.97 24.00
CA MET A 285 6.86 11.83 23.93
C MET A 285 6.64 13.09 23.09
N LEU A 286 5.92 12.95 21.97
CA LEU A 286 5.73 14.04 21.02
C LEU A 286 4.33 14.67 21.08
N GLU A 287 3.37 14.02 21.75
CA GLU A 287 1.97 14.47 21.86
C GLU A 287 1.31 14.79 20.50
N LEU A 288 1.63 13.98 19.48
CA LEU A 288 1.18 14.21 18.11
C LEU A 288 -0.09 13.43 17.75
N PRO A 289 -0.97 14.01 16.91
CA PRO A 289 -2.17 13.32 16.45
C PRO A 289 -1.81 12.16 15.51
N LYS A 290 -2.70 11.17 15.44
CA LYS A 290 -2.47 9.98 14.62
C LYS A 290 -2.55 10.32 13.12
N THR A 291 -1.40 10.32 12.47
CA THR A 291 -1.24 10.43 11.01
C THR A 291 -0.02 9.62 10.57
N HIS A 292 -0.01 9.15 9.32
CA HIS A 292 1.09 8.32 8.83
C HIS A 292 2.44 9.09 8.81
N TYR A 293 2.43 10.38 8.52
CA TYR A 293 3.65 11.18 8.49
C TYR A 293 4.17 11.46 9.91
N PHE A 294 3.30 11.66 10.91
CA PHE A 294 3.76 11.77 12.31
C PHE A 294 4.24 10.44 12.87
N ASP A 295 3.64 9.31 12.49
CA ASP A 295 4.19 7.98 12.80
C ASP A 295 5.61 7.86 12.21
N ALA A 296 5.85 8.33 10.98
CA ALA A 296 7.18 8.37 10.39
C ALA A 296 8.16 9.33 11.10
N VAL A 297 7.69 10.46 11.63
CA VAL A 297 8.51 11.35 12.48
C VAL A 297 8.92 10.61 13.76
N SER A 298 7.99 9.91 14.41
CA SER A 298 8.26 9.13 15.62
C SER A 298 9.31 8.03 15.42
N ILE A 299 9.34 7.41 14.23
CA ILE A 299 10.40 6.44 13.84
C ILE A 299 11.78 7.09 13.80
N CYS A 300 11.88 8.37 13.44
CA CYS A 300 13.16 9.08 13.35
C CYS A 300 13.71 9.54 14.70
N CYS A 301 12.87 9.58 15.75
CA CYS A 301 13.21 10.21 17.02
C CYS A 301 14.00 9.24 17.93
N ASN A 302 15.21 9.65 18.32
CA ASN A 302 16.01 8.99 19.36
C ASN A 302 15.62 9.54 20.76
N ASP A 303 14.33 9.46 21.10
CA ASP A 303 13.82 9.75 22.45
C ASP A 303 14.00 11.23 22.91
N GLN A 304 14.25 12.13 21.96
CA GLN A 304 14.32 13.58 22.16
C GLN A 304 13.15 14.29 21.51
N LYS A 305 12.77 15.46 22.06
CA LYS A 305 11.79 16.34 21.42
C LYS A 305 12.34 16.81 20.08
N VAL A 306 11.46 16.81 19.07
CA VAL A 306 11.80 17.24 17.72
C VAL A 306 11.00 18.49 17.37
N GLU A 307 11.70 19.50 16.86
CA GLU A 307 11.09 20.68 16.27
C GLU A 307 10.33 20.29 15.01
N LEU A 308 9.01 20.49 15.04
CA LEU A 308 8.13 20.18 13.93
C LEU A 308 8.23 21.26 12.85
N GLU A 309 7.90 20.87 11.62
CA GLU A 309 7.81 21.78 10.48
C GLU A 309 6.34 21.85 10.03
N ASP A 310 5.85 23.04 9.71
CA ASP A 310 4.45 23.25 9.30
C ASP A 310 4.17 22.72 7.88
N ILE A 311 5.22 22.47 7.10
CA ILE A 311 5.12 22.02 5.72
C ILE A 311 5.10 20.49 5.68
N PHE A 312 4.04 19.92 5.11
CA PHE A 312 3.97 18.50 4.77
C PHE A 312 3.53 18.30 3.32
N TYR A 313 3.99 17.22 2.71
CA TYR A 313 3.69 16.90 1.32
C TYR A 313 2.67 15.79 1.21
N LEU A 314 1.55 16.05 0.53
CA LEU A 314 0.60 15.01 0.15
C LEU A 314 0.92 14.55 -1.27
N LYS A 315 1.12 13.24 -1.41
CA LYS A 315 1.50 12.61 -2.66
C LYS A 315 0.44 11.61 -3.09
N LYS A 316 0.32 11.44 -4.39
CA LYS A 316 -0.51 10.39 -4.97
C LYS A 316 0.28 9.64 -6.02
N HIS A 317 0.38 8.32 -5.87
CA HIS A 317 0.97 7.48 -6.89
C HIS A 317 -0.09 7.21 -7.95
N VAL A 318 0.24 7.55 -9.20
CA VAL A 318 -0.67 7.44 -10.35
C VAL A 318 -0.04 6.58 -11.44
N SER A 319 -0.86 6.19 -12.42
CA SER A 319 -0.34 5.46 -13.59
C SER A 319 0.49 6.40 -14.46
N LYS A 320 1.52 5.86 -15.13
CA LYS A 320 2.18 6.56 -16.24
C LYS A 320 1.11 6.93 -17.29
N GLY A 321 1.10 8.17 -17.77
CA GLY A 321 0.05 8.72 -18.64
C GLY A 321 -1.02 9.55 -17.93
N ASP A 322 -1.20 9.35 -16.61
CA ASP A 322 -2.28 9.94 -15.82
C ASP A 322 -1.75 11.17 -15.07
N TYR A 323 -1.42 12.23 -15.82
CA TYR A 323 -0.63 13.37 -15.35
C TYR A 323 -1.46 14.57 -14.86
N GLN A 324 -2.78 14.43 -14.71
CA GLN A 324 -3.62 15.58 -14.38
C GLN A 324 -3.28 16.11 -12.98
N GLN A 325 -2.51 17.21 -12.92
CA GLN A 325 -2.07 17.86 -11.69
C GLN A 325 -3.14 18.77 -11.09
N ARG A 326 -4.15 19.17 -11.88
CA ARG A 326 -5.25 20.04 -11.49
C ARG A 326 -6.52 19.63 -12.23
N THR A 327 -7.61 19.44 -11.49
CA THR A 327 -8.96 19.56 -12.04
C THR A 327 -9.28 21.06 -12.16
N GLY A 328 -9.91 21.49 -13.25
CA GLY A 328 -10.09 22.91 -13.62
C GLY A 328 -10.90 23.77 -12.63
N LYS A 329 -10.79 25.09 -12.89
CA LYS A 329 -11.38 26.32 -12.29
C LYS A 329 -11.95 26.23 -10.86
N ASP A 330 -11.34 27.04 -9.99
CA ASP A 330 -11.85 27.47 -8.68
C ASP A 330 -11.85 26.47 -7.53
N GLN A 331 -10.71 26.31 -6.83
CA GLN A 331 -10.72 26.15 -5.37
C GLN A 331 -9.49 26.76 -4.69
N LYS A 332 -9.75 27.71 -3.79
CA LYS A 332 -8.83 28.29 -2.81
C LYS A 332 -8.52 27.23 -1.73
N ARG A 333 -7.44 26.48 -1.90
CA ARG A 333 -6.80 25.71 -0.81
C ARG A 333 -5.36 25.42 -1.24
N ARG A 334 -4.37 26.01 -0.55
CA ARG A 334 -2.93 25.80 -0.81
C ARG A 334 -2.53 24.38 -0.41
N PHE A 335 -2.86 23.39 -1.23
CA PHE A 335 -2.33 22.03 -1.13
C PHE A 335 -1.23 21.84 -2.18
N GLN A 336 -0.03 21.46 -1.76
CA GLN A 336 1.06 21.15 -2.67
C GLN A 336 1.07 19.65 -2.97
N LEU A 337 0.27 19.25 -3.96
CA LEU A 337 0.26 17.89 -4.51
C LEU A 337 1.57 17.61 -5.27
N VAL A 338 2.31 16.57 -4.87
CA VAL A 338 3.48 16.06 -5.61
C VAL A 338 3.13 14.69 -6.20
N ASN A 339 3.10 14.58 -7.53
CA ASN A 339 2.97 13.30 -8.20
C ASN A 339 4.34 12.63 -8.29
N CYS A 340 4.51 11.47 -7.65
CA CYS A 340 5.70 10.64 -7.82
C CYS A 340 5.49 9.64 -8.97
N LEU A 341 6.20 9.88 -10.08
CA LEU A 341 6.02 9.24 -11.40
C LEU A 341 6.06 7.71 -11.38
N GLY A 342 5.08 7.11 -12.08
CA GLY A 342 4.80 5.67 -12.28
C GLY A 342 5.82 4.86 -13.05
#